data_AF-A0AAV5VTM4-F1
#
_entry.id   AF-A0AAV5VTM4-F1
#
_cell.length_a   1.000
_cell.length_b   1.000
_cell.length_c   1.000
_cell.angle_alpha   90.00
_cell.angle_beta   90.00
_cell.angle_gamma   90.00
#
_symmetry.space_group_name_H-M   'P 1'
#
loop_
_entity.id
_entity.type
_entity.pdbx_description
1 polymer ?
#
loop_
_entity_poly.entity_id
_entity_poly.type
_entity_poly.pdbx_seq_one_letter_code
_entity_poly.pdbx_strand_id
1 'polypeptide(L)'
;FCGWSVNKEIKRGTISVKLRLMHARAMHMLILQTLNPVLFLYGPFIILFVASMVGIDSHVPEKITEIIIHIFPINNVIIILTKTDEY
;
A
#
# COMPACT_ATOMS: atom_id res chain seq x y z
N PHE A 1 16.56 2.32 -2.34
CA PHE A 1 17.48 1.95 -3.44
C PHE A 1 16.80 1.94 -4.82
N CYS A 2 15.65 1.26 -5.01
CA CYS A 2 15.02 1.12 -6.32
C CYS A 2 14.58 2.47 -6.97
N GLY A 3 13.90 3.35 -6.21
CA GLY A 3 13.47 4.66 -6.72
C GLY A 3 14.61 5.62 -7.10
N TRP A 4 15.75 5.53 -6.41
CA TRP A 4 16.93 6.35 -6.72
C TRP A 4 17.62 5.91 -8.01
N SER A 5 17.71 4.59 -8.24
CA SER A 5 18.22 4.00 -9.50
C SER A 5 17.37 4.42 -10.70
N VAL A 6 16.04 4.29 -10.59
CA VAL A 6 15.10 4.70 -11.64
C VAL A 6 15.20 6.20 -11.95
N ASN A 7 15.28 7.06 -10.91
CA ASN A 7 15.41 8.50 -11.12
C ASN A 7 16.76 8.89 -11.77
N LYS A 8 17.82 8.12 -11.49
CA LYS A 8 19.14 8.31 -12.10
C LYS A 8 19.13 7.93 -13.59
N GLU A 9 18.48 6.83 -13.97
CA GLU A 9 18.32 6.42 -15.37
C GLU A 9 17.41 7.38 -16.15
N ILE A 10 16.33 7.87 -15.54
CA ILE A 10 15.47 8.91 -16.15
C ILE A 10 16.23 10.20 -16.46
N LYS A 11 17.20 10.56 -15.62
CA LYS A 11 18.04 11.76 -15.83
C LYS A 11 19.17 11.53 -16.83
N ARG A 12 19.61 10.28 -17.03
CA ARG A 12 20.74 9.92 -17.91
C ARG A 12 20.33 9.56 -19.34
N GLY A 13 19.14 9.00 -19.54
CA GLY A 13 18.64 8.61 -20.86
C GLY A 13 17.74 9.67 -21.50
N THR A 14 17.74 9.74 -22.84
CA THR A 14 16.72 10.46 -23.62
C THR A 14 15.39 9.70 -23.53
N ILE A 15 14.73 9.77 -22.38
CA ILE A 15 13.49 9.03 -22.12
C ILE A 15 12.32 9.75 -22.77
N SER A 16 11.46 9.02 -23.46
CA SER A 16 10.23 9.57 -24.04
C SER A 16 9.35 10.16 -22.93
N VAL A 17 8.65 11.26 -23.21
CA VAL A 17 7.75 11.91 -22.24
C VAL A 17 6.73 10.90 -21.67
N LYS A 18 6.25 9.97 -22.52
CA LYS A 18 5.35 8.88 -22.13
C LYS A 18 5.98 7.92 -21.12
N LEU A 19 7.23 7.50 -21.33
CA LEU A 19 7.93 6.60 -20.41
C LEU A 19 8.23 7.27 -19.06
N ARG A 20 8.57 8.57 -19.06
CA ARG A 20 8.71 9.35 -17.81
C ARG A 20 7.41 9.41 -17.01
N LEU A 21 6.27 9.60 -17.69
CA LEU A 21 4.96 9.64 -17.06
C LEU A 21 4.59 8.28 -16.44
N MET A 22 4.84 7.19 -17.16
CA MET A 22 4.61 5.83 -16.66
C MET A 22 5.44 5.52 -15.41
N HIS A 23 6.72 5.91 -15.38
CA HIS A 23 7.55 5.73 -14.19
C HIS A 23 7.05 6.55 -12.99
N ALA A 24 6.64 7.81 -13.18
CA ALA A 24 6.09 8.62 -12.11
C ALA A 24 4.80 8.00 -11.53
N ARG A 25 3.93 7.47 -12.39
CA ARG A 25 2.70 6.75 -11.98
C ARG A 25 3.01 5.45 -11.25
N ALA A 26 3.94 4.64 -11.76
CA ALA A 26 4.38 3.42 -11.10
C ALA A 26 4.97 3.71 -9.72
N MET A 27 5.74 4.79 -9.56
CA MET A 27 6.28 5.20 -8.27
C MET A 27 5.16 5.58 -7.28
N HIS A 28 4.14 6.33 -7.74
CA HIS A 28 2.99 6.67 -6.92
C HIS A 28 2.18 5.42 -6.52
N MET A 29 1.97 4.50 -7.45
CA MET A 29 1.30 3.23 -7.21
C MET A 29 2.05 2.38 -6.17
N LEU A 30 3.38 2.29 -6.27
CA LEU A 30 4.23 1.59 -5.30
C LEU A 30 4.15 2.22 -3.90
N ILE A 31 4.06 3.56 -3.81
CA ILE A 31 3.86 4.25 -2.53
C ILE A 31 2.51 3.84 -1.92
N LEU A 32 1.43 3.87 -2.70
CA LEU A 32 0.11 3.45 -2.24
C LEU A 32 0.07 1.97 -1.82
N GLN A 33 0.72 1.10 -2.61
CA GLN A 33 0.85 -0.32 -2.28
C GLN A 33 1.69 -0.56 -1.02
N THR A 34 2.68 0.28 -0.74
CA THR A 34 3.50 0.17 0.49
C THR A 34 2.73 0.67 1.72
N LEU A 35 1.90 1.71 1.56
CA LEU A 35 1.05 2.23 2.63
C LEU A 35 -0.11 1.28 2.99
N ASN A 36 -0.63 0.54 2.01
CA ASN A 36 -1.76 -0.38 2.21
C ASN A 36 -1.53 -1.42 3.33
N PRO A 37 -0.46 -2.24 3.34
CA PRO A 37 -0.21 -3.16 4.45
C PRO A 37 0.09 -2.43 5.76
N VAL A 38 0.74 -1.26 5.72
CA VAL A 38 1.02 -0.45 6.94
C VAL A 38 -0.28 -0.09 7.66
N LEU A 39 -1.30 0.32 6.92
CA LEU A 39 -2.58 0.74 7.50
C LEU A 39 -3.50 -0.45 7.82
N PHE A 40 -3.65 -1.38 6.88
CA PHE A 40 -4.67 -2.44 6.95
C PHE A 40 -4.17 -3.77 7.51
N LEU A 41 -2.84 -3.95 7.64
CA LEU A 41 -2.26 -5.15 8.26
C LEU A 41 -1.70 -4.80 9.65
N TYR A 42 -0.80 -3.82 9.74
CA TYR A 42 -0.15 -3.50 11.02
C TYR A 42 -1.06 -2.73 11.98
N GLY A 43 -1.93 -1.85 11.46
CA GLY A 43 -2.91 -1.11 12.28
C GLY A 43 -3.79 -2.03 13.14
N PRO A 44 -4.46 -3.05 12.57
CA PRO A 44 -5.26 -4.00 13.33
C PRO A 44 -4.46 -4.80 14.37
N PHE A 45 -3.22 -5.19 14.06
CA PHE A 45 -2.35 -5.85 15.05
C PHE A 45 -2.05 -4.98 16.26
N ILE A 46 -1.88 -3.66 16.06
CA ILE A 46 -1.71 -2.72 17.18
C ILE A 46 -2.98 -2.65 18.03
N ILE A 47 -4.16 -2.68 17.41
CA ILE A 47 -5.45 -2.70 18.13
C ILE A 47 -5.56 -3.96 19.00
N LEU A 48 -5.24 -5.13 18.45
CA LEU A 48 -5.23 -6.39 19.21
C LEU A 48 -4.22 -6.36 20.36
N PHE A 49 -3.03 -5.83 20.11
CA PHE A 49 -1.99 -5.71 21.13
C PHE A 49 -2.44 -4.82 22.29
N VAL A 50 -3.03 -3.66 22.00
CA VAL A 50 -3.56 -2.75 23.03
C VAL A 50 -4.75 -3.36 23.76
N ALA A 51 -5.66 -4.03 23.05
CA ALA A 51 -6.80 -4.71 23.67
C ALA A 51 -6.35 -5.81 24.65
N SER A 52 -5.32 -6.58 24.29
CA SER A 52 -4.69 -7.57 25.16
C SER A 52 -4.04 -6.94 26.39
N MET A 53 -3.38 -5.78 26.24
CA MET A 53 -2.77 -5.06 27.37
C MET A 53 -3.78 -4.48 28.37
N VAL A 54 -4.97 -4.11 27.91
CA VAL A 54 -6.04 -3.58 28.77
C VAL A 54 -6.90 -4.70 29.38
N GLY A 55 -6.67 -5.96 29.01
CA GLY A 55 -7.43 -7.12 29.52
C GLY A 55 -8.85 -7.19 28.96
N ILE A 56 -9.04 -6.77 27.70
CA ILE A 56 -10.34 -6.90 27.03
C ILE A 56 -10.55 -8.36 26.61
N ASP A 57 -11.28 -9.12 27.42
CA ASP A 57 -11.63 -10.54 27.16
C ASP A 57 -12.83 -10.69 26.20
N SER A 58 -13.02 -9.74 25.29
CA SER A 58 -14.12 -9.78 24.32
C SER A 58 -13.59 -10.19 22.95
N HIS A 59 -14.36 -10.98 22.20
CA HIS A 59 -14.01 -11.37 20.82
C HIS A 59 -14.25 -10.24 19.79
N VAL A 60 -14.65 -9.05 20.26
CA VAL A 60 -14.99 -7.91 19.40
C VAL A 60 -13.76 -7.34 18.66
N PRO A 61 -12.60 -7.10 19.30
CA PRO A 61 -11.40 -6.60 18.62
C PRO A 61 -10.88 -7.58 17.57
N GLU A 62 -11.00 -8.88 17.81
CA GLU A 62 -10.63 -9.95 16.87
C GLU A 62 -11.49 -9.90 15.60
N LYS A 63 -12.82 -9.85 15.77
CA LYS A 63 -13.78 -9.74 14.65
C LYS A 63 -13.53 -8.50 13.80
N ILE A 64 -13.28 -7.35 14.43
CA ILE A 64 -13.00 -6.09 13.73
C ILE A 64 -11.67 -6.20 12.96
N THR A 65 -10.64 -6.75 13.60
CA THR A 65 -9.32 -6.94 12.99
C THR A 65 -9.39 -7.87 11.77
N GLU A 66 -10.13 -8.97 11.89
CA GLU A 66 -10.35 -9.92 10.80
C GLU A 66 -10.97 -9.22 9.59
N ILE A 67 -12.02 -8.40 9.77
CA ILE A 67 -12.66 -7.64 8.68
C ILE A 67 -11.65 -6.69 8.02
N ILE A 68 -10.86 -5.95 8.81
CA ILE A 68 -9.89 -4.98 8.28
C ILE A 68 -8.78 -5.69 7.47
N ILE A 69 -8.31 -6.85 7.94
CA ILE A 69 -7.33 -7.67 7.22
C ILE A 69 -7.90 -8.18 5.89
N HIS A 70 -9.19 -8.53 5.82
CA HIS A 70 -9.82 -8.93 4.57
C HIS A 70 -10.00 -7.77 3.56
N ILE A 71 -9.99 -6.52 4.03
CA ILE A 71 -10.04 -5.33 3.18
C ILE A 71 -8.69 -5.03 2.52
N PHE A 72 -7.57 -5.44 3.12
CA PHE A 72 -6.22 -5.26 2.56
C PHE A 72 -6.08 -5.70 1.08
N PRO A 73 -6.43 -6.95 0.68
CA PRO A 73 -6.29 -7.38 -0.71
C PRO A 73 -7.21 -6.60 -1.66
N ILE A 74 -8.41 -6.21 -1.20
CA ILE A 74 -9.38 -5.44 -1.99
C ILE A 74 -8.80 -4.06 -2.34
N ASN A 75 -8.25 -3.35 -1.34
CA ASN A 75 -7.60 -2.06 -1.57
C ASN A 75 -6.40 -2.16 -2.51
N ASN A 76 -5.63 -3.25 -2.42
CA ASN A 76 -4.49 -3.46 -3.32
C ASN A 76 -4.95 -3.55 -4.78
N VAL A 77 -6.00 -4.34 -5.04
CA VAL A 77 -6.60 -4.49 -6.37
C VAL A 77 -7.16 -3.16 -6.89
N ILE A 78 -7.84 -2.38 -6.04
CA ILE A 78 -8.37 -1.05 -6.42
C ILE A 78 -7.24 -0.08 -6.80
N ILE A 79 -6.15 -0.04 -6.02
CA ILE A 79 -4.98 0.80 -6.31
C ILE A 79 -4.37 0.42 -7.66
N ILE A 80 -4.34 -0.88 -7.97
CA ILE A 80 -3.84 -1.36 -9.26
C ILE A 80 -4.75 -0.88 -10.39
N LEU A 81 -6.03 -1.27 -10.37
CA LEU A 81 -6.98 -0.99 -11.44
C LEU A 81 -7.09 0.52 -11.73
N THR A 82 -7.28 1.35 -10.71
CA THR A 82 -7.41 2.81 -10.87
C THR A 82 -6.16 3.51 -11.42
N LYS A 83 -4.98 2.90 -11.28
CA LYS A 83 -3.71 3.48 -11.78
C LYS A 83 -3.25 2.85 -13.10
N THR A 84 -3.81 1.71 -13.50
CA THR A 84 -3.50 1.02 -14.77
C THR A 84 -4.53 1.26 -15.88
N ASP A 85 -5.77 1.64 -15.57
CA ASP A 85 -6.88 1.81 -16.55
C ASP A 85 -6.77 3.04 -17.49
N GLU A 86 -5.78 3.92 -17.35
CA GLU A 86 -5.56 5.01 -18.33
C GLU A 86 -4.72 4.53 -19.54
N TYR A 87 -5.22 3.51 -20.25
CA TYR A 87 -4.69 3.03 -21.53
C TYR A 87 -5.57 3.46 -22.70
#